data_AF-A0A8T5V0Z0-F1
#
_entry.id   AF-A0A8T5V0Z0-F1
#
_cell.length_a   1.000
_cell.length_b   1.000
_cell.length_c   1.000
_cell.angle_alpha   90.00
_cell.angle_beta   90.00
_cell.angle_gamma   90.00
#
_symmetry.space_group_name_H-M   'P 1'
#
loop_
_entity.id
_entity.type
_entity.pdbx_description
1 polymer ?
#
loop_
_entity_poly.entity_id
_entity_poly.type
_entity_poly.pdbx_seq_one_letter_code
_entity_poly.pdbx_strand_id
1 'polypeptide(L)'
;MIISNIISISTVKRYSRELSRTLKDGKKEKYTTVQFTITIPERESPFNDKQEVMIIPVEYKNKILNMELQENTITDLTMDLKEHKEKVQDLQDKHDKLLYQIISLERLNKNYLVAITKLENLSFMNRLFNRIPKNIKALTDGSDNDDKK
;
A
#
# COMPACT_ATOMS: atom_id res chain seq x y z
N MET A 1 -10.07 22.14 -4.22
CA MET A 1 -10.51 23.51 -4.55
C MET A 1 -10.15 24.36 -3.36
N ILE A 2 -9.11 25.20 -3.45
CA ILE A 2 -8.61 25.96 -2.30
C ILE A 2 -9.58 27.12 -2.05
N ILE A 3 -10.28 27.12 -0.92
CA ILE A 3 -11.14 28.24 -0.52
C ILE A 3 -10.23 29.29 0.09
N SER A 4 -9.70 30.18 -0.75
CA SER A 4 -8.63 31.10 -0.33
C SER A 4 -9.11 32.26 0.54
N ASN A 5 -10.41 32.54 0.63
CA ASN A 5 -10.95 33.65 1.42
C ASN A 5 -12.35 33.35 1.97
N ILE A 6 -12.50 33.29 3.30
CA ILE A 6 -13.81 33.22 3.98
C ILE A 6 -14.13 34.60 4.54
N ILE A 7 -15.06 35.31 3.91
CA ILE A 7 -15.52 36.63 4.36
C ILE A 7 -16.86 36.49 5.08
N SER A 8 -16.94 37.02 6.30
CA SER A 8 -18.21 37.10 7.04
C SER A 8 -19.01 38.30 6.57
N ILE A 9 -20.14 38.05 5.92
CA ILE A 9 -21.07 39.09 5.49
C ILE A 9 -21.93 39.52 6.68
N SER A 10 -22.13 40.83 6.86
CA SER A 10 -22.78 41.41 8.04
C SER A 10 -24.30 41.19 8.09
N THR A 11 -25.00 41.28 6.94
CA THR A 11 -26.47 41.09 6.88
C THR A 11 -26.93 40.58 5.51
N VAL A 12 -27.76 39.53 5.51
CA VAL A 12 -28.50 39.06 4.33
C VAL A 12 -29.97 39.41 4.54
N LYS A 13 -30.55 40.20 3.63
CA LYS A 13 -31.98 40.51 3.66
C LYS A 13 -32.70 39.61 2.68
N ARG A 14 -33.73 38.90 3.16
CA ARG A 14 -34.62 38.08 2.35
C ARG A 14 -35.93 38.82 2.16
N TYR A 15 -36.30 39.06 0.92
CA TYR A 15 -37.58 39.64 0.55
C TYR A 15 -38.44 38.55 -0.09
N SER A 16 -39.67 38.43 0.37
CA SER A 16 -40.67 37.52 -0.19
C SER A 16 -41.89 38.34 -0.56
N ARG A 17 -42.36 38.19 -1.79
CA ARG A 17 -43.58 38.84 -2.25
C ARG A 17 -44.47 37.85 -2.95
N GLU A 18 -45.72 37.83 -2.53
CA GLU A 18 -46.79 37.13 -3.23
C GLU A 18 -47.38 38.02 -4.33
N LEU A 19 -47.50 37.45 -5.52
CA LEU A 19 -48.06 38.08 -6.70
C LEU A 19 -49.25 37.23 -7.14
N SER A 20 -50.45 37.80 -7.05
CA SER A 20 -51.63 37.19 -7.67
C SER A 20 -51.74 37.72 -9.09
N ARG A 21 -51.74 36.84 -10.10
CA ARG A 21 -51.98 37.20 -11.50
C ARG A 21 -53.19 36.46 -12.05
N THR A 22 -53.99 37.18 -12.83
CA THR A 22 -55.04 36.58 -13.63
C THR A 22 -54.45 36.23 -14.99
N LEU A 23 -54.49 34.94 -15.35
CA LEU A 23 -54.06 34.41 -16.62
C LEU A 23 -55.04 34.79 -17.74
N LYS A 24 -54.62 34.64 -19.01
CA LYS A 24 -55.43 35.00 -20.18
C LYS A 24 -56.74 34.20 -20.29
N ASP A 25 -56.81 33.05 -19.65
CA ASP A 25 -57.98 32.18 -19.54
C ASP A 25 -58.89 32.54 -18.33
N GLY A 26 -58.59 33.63 -17.62
CA GLY A 26 -59.37 34.13 -16.49
C GLY A 26 -59.06 33.46 -15.15
N LYS A 27 -58.18 32.45 -15.11
CA LYS A 27 -57.77 31.79 -13.87
C LYS A 27 -56.84 32.70 -13.06
N LYS A 28 -57.04 32.75 -11.75
CA LYS A 28 -56.12 33.45 -10.83
C LYS A 28 -55.09 32.47 -10.28
N GLU A 29 -53.82 32.77 -10.51
CA GLU A 29 -52.70 32.04 -9.93
C GLU A 29 -51.93 32.93 -8.96
N LYS A 30 -51.43 32.32 -7.88
CA LYS A 30 -50.55 32.97 -6.91
C LYS A 30 -49.12 32.49 -7.13
N TYR A 31 -48.21 33.44 -7.26
CA TYR A 31 -46.78 33.20 -7.38
C TYR A 31 -46.07 33.80 -6.18
N THR A 32 -45.13 33.07 -5.61
CA THR A 32 -44.24 33.59 -4.56
C THR A 32 -42.90 33.86 -5.19
N THR A 33 -42.49 35.12 -5.15
CA THR A 33 -41.15 35.54 -5.58
C THR A 33 -40.28 35.75 -4.35
N VAL A 34 -39.09 35.15 -4.34
CA VAL A 34 -38.12 35.29 -3.25
C VAL A 34 -36.85 35.91 -3.82
N GLN A 35 -36.41 37.02 -3.23
CA GLN A 35 -35.20 37.72 -3.59
C GLN A 35 -34.28 37.85 -2.37
N PHE A 36 -32.99 37.65 -2.58
CA PHE A 36 -31.96 37.87 -1.57
C PHE A 36 -31.14 39.10 -1.93
N THR A 37 -30.90 39.97 -0.95
CA THR A 37 -30.04 41.14 -1.10
C THR A 37 -28.91 41.05 -0.09
N ILE A 38 -27.69 41.20 -0.57
CA ILE A 38 -26.46 41.10 0.20
C ILE A 38 -25.81 42.47 0.17
N THR A 39 -25.54 43.03 1.35
CA THR A 39 -24.87 44.32 1.46
C THR A 39 -23.43 44.08 1.92
N ILE A 40 -22.47 44.53 1.10
CA ILE A 40 -21.04 44.46 1.40
C ILE A 40 -20.56 45.91 1.59
N PRO A 41 -19.95 46.28 2.72
CA PRO A 41 -19.46 47.64 2.94
C PRO A 41 -18.30 47.98 1.97
N GLU A 42 -18.36 49.16 1.34
CA GLU A 42 -17.47 49.59 0.25
C GLU A 42 -15.98 49.67 0.60
N ARG A 43 -15.61 49.75 1.87
CA ARG A 43 -14.24 50.14 2.25
C ARG A 43 -13.17 49.11 1.85
N GLU A 44 -13.55 47.85 1.65
CA GLU A 44 -12.66 46.79 1.17
C GLU A 44 -13.51 45.73 0.46
N SER A 45 -14.01 46.00 -0.76
CA SER A 45 -14.62 44.92 -1.54
C SER A 45 -13.52 43.91 -1.92
N PRO A 46 -13.54 42.68 -1.38
CA PRO A 46 -12.51 41.67 -1.69
C PRO A 46 -12.76 40.99 -3.05
N PHE A 47 -13.79 41.42 -3.77
CA PHE A 47 -14.25 40.81 -5.01
C PHE A 47 -13.78 41.60 -6.23
N ASN A 48 -13.22 40.89 -7.19
CA ASN A 48 -12.89 41.44 -8.51
C ASN A 48 -14.09 41.35 -9.45
N ASP A 49 -14.06 42.17 -10.52
CA ASP A 49 -15.08 42.13 -11.57
C ASP A 49 -15.23 40.70 -12.15
N LYS A 50 -16.48 40.25 -12.27
CA LYS A 50 -16.88 38.92 -12.76
C LYS A 50 -16.41 37.72 -11.92
N GLN A 51 -16.04 37.94 -10.66
CA GLN A 51 -15.70 36.83 -9.77
C GLN A 51 -16.95 36.02 -9.39
N GLU A 52 -16.88 34.70 -9.56
CA GLU A 52 -17.89 33.79 -9.03
C GLU A 52 -17.75 33.66 -7.52
N VAL A 53 -18.87 33.80 -6.79
CA VAL A 53 -18.90 33.78 -5.33
C VAL A 53 -19.88 32.71 -4.86
N MET A 54 -19.44 31.87 -3.93
CA MET A 54 -20.28 30.91 -3.23
C MET A 54 -20.67 31.47 -1.85
N ILE A 55 -21.96 31.45 -1.55
CA ILE A 55 -22.49 31.90 -0.25
C ILE A 55 -22.86 30.67 0.56
N ILE A 56 -22.27 30.57 1.76
CA ILE A 56 -22.46 29.43 2.65
C ILE A 56 -22.97 29.94 4.00
N PRO A 57 -24.01 29.34 4.59
CA PRO A 57 -24.45 29.68 5.93
C PRO A 57 -23.33 29.48 6.96
N VAL A 58 -23.20 30.41 7.90
CA VAL A 58 -22.10 30.45 8.88
C VAL A 58 -22.03 29.19 9.74
N GLU A 59 -23.16 28.51 9.96
CA GLU A 59 -23.24 27.23 10.68
C GLU A 59 -22.34 26.13 10.08
N TYR A 60 -22.04 26.22 8.78
CA TYR A 60 -21.16 25.27 8.10
C TYR A 60 -19.69 25.69 8.10
N LYS A 61 -19.36 26.91 8.57
CA LYS A 61 -17.98 27.43 8.55
C LYS A 61 -17.00 26.48 9.24
N ASN A 62 -17.32 26.08 10.48
CA ASN A 62 -16.46 25.19 11.26
C ASN A 62 -16.38 23.78 10.65
N LYS A 63 -17.46 23.31 10.01
CA LYS A 63 -17.45 22.02 9.30
C LYS A 63 -16.49 22.05 8.12
N ILE A 64 -16.51 23.12 7.33
CA ILE A 64 -15.61 23.29 6.18
C ILE A 64 -14.15 23.37 6.62
N LEU A 65 -13.87 24.19 7.64
CA LEU A 65 -12.51 24.31 8.17
C LEU A 65 -11.99 22.97 8.72
N ASN A 66 -12.83 22.22 9.42
CA ASN A 66 -12.48 20.90 9.92
C ASN A 66 -12.29 19.88 8.79
N MET A 67 -13.05 19.99 7.69
CA MET A 67 -12.87 19.14 6.51
C MET A 67 -11.51 19.40 5.83
N GLU A 68 -11.08 20.65 5.70
CA GLU A 68 -9.73 20.98 5.18
C GLU A 68 -8.62 20.42 6.07
N LEU A 69 -8.75 20.56 7.40
CA LEU A 69 -7.80 19.96 8.34
C LEU A 69 -7.76 18.43 8.20
N GLN A 70 -8.92 17.79 8.09
CA GLN A 70 -9.01 16.35 7.88
C GLN A 70 -8.39 15.94 6.55
N GLU A 71 -8.62 16.69 5.48
CA GLU A 71 -8.04 16.43 4.16
C GLU A 71 -6.51 16.47 4.22
N ASN A 72 -5.92 17.47 4.89
CA ASN A 72 -4.47 17.55 5.09
C ASN A 72 -3.93 16.37 5.92
N THR A 73 -4.62 15.98 7.01
CA THR A 73 -4.19 14.79 7.77
C THR A 73 -4.28 13.51 6.95
N ILE A 74 -5.29 13.39 6.09
CA ILE A 74 -5.44 12.23 5.19
C ILE A 74 -4.29 12.22 4.19
N THR A 75 -3.91 13.37 3.60
CA THR A 75 -2.79 13.43 2.66
C THR A 75 -1.48 13.01 3.31
N ASP A 76 -1.20 13.48 4.53
CA ASP A 76 0.02 13.11 5.26
C ASP A 76 0.03 11.60 5.56
N LEU A 77 -1.07 11.07 6.09
CA LEU A 77 -1.20 9.64 6.38
C LEU A 77 -1.08 8.77 5.12
N THR A 78 -1.59 9.23 3.97
CA THR A 78 -1.44 8.48 2.71
C THR A 78 0.00 8.45 2.21
N MET A 79 0.77 9.52 2.46
CA MET A 79 2.19 9.57 2.11
C MET A 79 2.99 8.60 3.00
N ASP A 80 2.75 8.61 4.31
CA ASP A 80 3.37 7.68 5.26
C ASP A 80 3.06 6.22 4.92
N LEU A 81 1.80 5.93 4.59
CA LEU A 81 1.36 4.57 4.24
C LEU A 81 2.07 4.09 2.97
N LYS A 82 2.28 4.97 1.99
CA LYS A 82 3.05 4.65 0.78
C LYS A 82 4.50 4.32 1.12
N GLU A 83 5.16 5.12 1.95
CA GLU A 83 6.53 4.88 2.39
C GLU A 83 6.65 3.53 3.14
N HIS A 84 5.72 3.26 4.05
CA HIS A 84 5.69 1.98 4.77
C HIS A 84 5.47 0.79 3.84
N LYS A 85 4.64 0.93 2.81
CA LYS A 85 4.42 -0.12 1.81
C LYS A 85 5.69 -0.45 1.03
N GLU A 86 6.45 0.57 0.62
CA GLU A 86 7.73 0.39 -0.06
C GLU A 86 8.75 -0.33 0.84
N LYS A 87 8.86 0.05 2.12
CA LYS A 87 9.73 -0.63 3.09
C LYS A 87 9.35 -2.10 3.29
N VAL A 88 8.05 -2.41 3.33
CA VAL A 88 7.57 -3.80 3.46
C VAL A 88 7.94 -4.62 2.23
N GLN A 89 7.82 -4.05 1.03
CA GLN A 89 8.21 -4.71 -0.21
C GLN A 89 9.72 -5.02 -0.23
N ASP A 90 10.55 -4.05 0.13
CA ASP A 90 12.01 -4.25 0.22
C ASP A 90 12.40 -5.35 1.20
N LEU A 91 11.68 -5.46 2.33
CA LEU A 91 11.88 -6.52 3.31
C LEU A 91 11.44 -7.88 2.79
N GLN A 92 10.34 -7.95 2.03
CA GLN A 92 9.90 -9.19 1.37
C GLN A 92 10.93 -9.68 0.35
N ASP A 93 11.45 -8.78 -0.50
CA ASP A 93 12.47 -9.14 -1.49
C ASP A 93 13.76 -9.66 -0.83
N LYS A 94 14.14 -9.09 0.32
CA LYS A 94 15.27 -9.59 1.13
C LYS A 94 14.97 -10.95 1.75
N HIS A 95 13.74 -11.14 2.24
CA HIS A 95 13.29 -12.41 2.80
C HIS A 95 13.37 -13.53 1.76
N ASP A 96 12.87 -13.30 0.55
CA ASP A 96 12.88 -14.29 -0.53
C ASP A 96 14.30 -14.68 -0.95
N LYS A 97 15.22 -13.70 -1.01
CA LYS A 97 16.64 -13.95 -1.27
C LYS A 97 17.28 -14.83 -0.19
N LEU A 98 17.02 -14.54 1.08
CA LEU A 98 17.52 -15.35 2.19
C LEU A 98 16.93 -16.76 2.18
N LEU A 99 15.65 -16.90 1.85
CA LEU A 99 14.99 -18.20 1.77
C LEU A 99 15.61 -19.07 0.67
N TYR A 100 15.93 -18.49 -0.49
CA TYR A 100 16.67 -19.19 -1.54
C TYR A 100 18.06 -19.65 -1.07
N GLN A 101 18.79 -18.79 -0.35
CA GLN A 101 20.10 -19.14 0.21
C GLN A 101 20.00 -20.29 1.21
N ILE A 102 19.02 -20.27 2.11
CA ILE A 102 18.78 -21.36 3.08
C ILE A 102 18.54 -22.69 2.35
N ILE A 103 17.64 -22.71 1.35
CA ILE A 103 17.36 -23.92 0.56
C ILE A 103 18.64 -24.46 -0.11
N SER A 104 19.49 -23.56 -0.64
CA SER A 104 20.74 -23.97 -1.29
C SER A 104 21.71 -24.63 -0.29
N LEU A 105 21.81 -24.09 0.92
CA LEU A 105 22.65 -24.63 1.99
C LEU A 105 22.10 -25.95 2.53
N GLU A 106 20.79 -26.10 2.67
CA GLU A 106 20.16 -27.36 3.08
C GLU A 106 20.46 -28.50 2.10
N ARG A 107 20.36 -28.23 0.79
CA ARG A 107 20.72 -29.21 -0.25
C ARG A 107 22.18 -29.62 -0.15
N LEU A 108 23.07 -28.66 0.08
CA LEU A 108 24.50 -28.89 0.20
C LEU A 108 24.85 -29.68 1.48
N ASN A 109 24.21 -29.37 2.61
CA ASN A 109 24.32 -30.16 3.84
C ASN A 109 23.84 -31.60 3.66
N LYS A 110 22.72 -31.80 2.95
CA LYS A 110 22.23 -33.15 2.62
C LYS A 110 23.24 -33.92 1.77
N ASN A 111 23.89 -33.27 0.81
CA ASN A 111 24.94 -33.88 0.00
C ASN A 111 26.15 -34.28 0.85
N TYR A 112 26.60 -33.42 1.78
CA TYR A 112 27.67 -33.75 2.69
C TYR A 112 27.33 -34.92 3.61
N LEU A 113 26.10 -34.99 4.13
CA LEU A 113 25.65 -36.12 4.94
C LEU A 113 25.74 -37.46 4.17
N VAL A 114 25.32 -37.45 2.89
CA VAL A 114 25.43 -38.62 2.01
C VAL A 114 26.90 -38.98 1.76
N ALA A 115 27.79 -38.00 1.58
CA ALA A 115 29.21 -38.26 1.43
C ALA A 115 29.86 -38.86 2.69
N ILE A 116 29.51 -38.33 3.87
CA ILE A 116 30.01 -38.81 5.17
C ILE A 116 29.60 -40.27 5.40
N THR A 117 28.33 -40.60 5.21
CA THR A 117 27.83 -41.99 5.37
C THR A 117 28.53 -42.96 4.41
N LYS A 118 28.82 -42.55 3.17
CA LYS A 118 29.64 -43.35 2.23
C LYS A 118 31.07 -43.56 2.74
N LEU A 119 31.72 -42.52 3.27
CA LEU A 119 33.07 -42.61 3.82
C LEU A 119 33.12 -43.50 5.08
N GLU A 120 32.13 -43.40 5.95
CA GLU A 120 32.00 -44.27 7.13
C GLU A 120 31.86 -45.73 6.72
N ASN A 121 31.02 -46.02 5.73
CA ASN A 121 30.87 -47.37 5.19
C ASN A 121 32.18 -47.90 4.58
N LEU A 122 32.93 -47.07 3.83
CA LEU A 122 34.25 -47.44 3.31
C LEU A 122 35.25 -47.74 4.43
N SER A 123 35.27 -46.91 5.48
CA SER A 123 36.12 -47.12 6.66
C SER A 123 35.77 -48.43 7.40
N PHE A 124 34.49 -48.74 7.52
CA PHE A 124 34.01 -50.01 8.04
C PHE A 124 34.46 -51.20 7.17
N MET A 125 34.27 -51.13 5.85
CA MET A 125 34.71 -52.18 4.92
C MET A 125 36.23 -52.38 4.99
N ASN A 126 37.02 -51.31 5.06
CA ASN A 126 38.48 -51.40 5.25
C ASN A 126 38.85 -52.15 6.53
N ARG A 127 38.14 -51.92 7.63
CA ARG A 127 38.33 -52.67 8.89
C ARG A 127 37.97 -54.14 8.74
N LEU A 128 36.90 -54.47 8.01
CA LEU A 128 36.51 -55.85 7.73
C LEU A 128 37.56 -56.56 6.86
N PHE A 129 37.94 -55.97 5.73
CA PHE A 129 38.95 -56.52 4.82
C PHE A 129 40.29 -56.72 5.52
N ASN A 130 40.71 -55.80 6.40
CA ASN A 130 41.96 -55.96 7.15
C ASN A 130 41.97 -57.13 8.13
N ARG A 131 40.80 -57.62 8.57
CA ARG A 131 40.67 -58.76 9.50
C ARG A 131 40.58 -60.12 8.81
N ILE A 132 40.39 -60.15 7.49
CA ILE A 132 40.36 -61.42 6.74
C ILE A 132 41.77 -62.04 6.77
N PRO A 133 41.92 -63.34 7.12
CA PRO A 133 43.21 -64.00 7.14
C PRO A 133 43.83 -64.06 5.73
N LYS A 134 45.16 -63.97 5.65
CA LYS A 134 45.91 -63.75 4.39
C LYS A 134 45.66 -64.83 3.32
N ASN A 135 45.39 -66.06 3.75
CA ASN A 135 45.05 -67.19 2.87
C ASN A 135 43.73 -66.99 2.11
N ILE A 136 42.77 -66.26 2.67
CA ILE A 136 41.48 -65.96 2.02
C ILE A 136 41.62 -64.75 1.09
N LYS A 137 42.46 -63.77 1.44
CA LYS A 137 42.75 -62.60 0.57
C LYS A 137 43.40 -63.01 -0.75
N ALA A 138 44.29 -64.01 -0.71
CA ALA A 138 44.97 -64.54 -1.91
C ALA A 138 44.01 -65.26 -2.88
N LEU A 139 42.84 -65.70 -2.43
CA LEU A 139 41.83 -66.35 -3.27
C LEU A 139 40.95 -65.34 -4.02
N THR A 140 40.85 -64.09 -3.54
CA THR A 140 40.02 -63.03 -4.14
C THR A 140 40.78 -62.14 -5.14
N ASP A 141 42.10 -62.06 -5.06
CA ASP A 141 42.94 -61.22 -5.95
C ASP A 141 43.24 -61.86 -7.32
N GLY A 142 42.64 -63.01 -7.63
CA GLY A 142 42.75 -63.63 -8.94
C GLY A 142 44.04 -64.42 -9.12
N SER A 143 43.85 -65.71 -9.33
CA SER A 143 44.77 -66.57 -10.06
C SER A 143 44.90 -66.07 -11.52
N ASP A 144 45.71 -65.05 -11.74
CA ASP A 144 46.42 -64.87 -13.01
C ASP A 144 47.84 -65.42 -12.79
N ASN A 145 47.93 -66.73 -12.56
CA ASN A 145 49.18 -67.42 -12.85
C ASN A 145 49.19 -67.63 -14.37
N ASP A 146 49.92 -66.73 -15.04
CA ASP A 146 50.61 -67.02 -16.27
C ASP A 146 51.32 -68.38 -16.13
N ASP A 147 50.72 -69.45 -16.66
CA ASP A 147 51.42 -70.69 -16.97
C ASP A 147 52.37 -70.40 -18.15
N LYS A 148 53.51 -69.77 -17.84
CA LYS A 148 54.72 -69.91 -18.63
C LYS A 148 55.51 -71.08 -18.08
N LYS A 149 55.36 -72.24 -18.73
CA LYS A 149 56.48 -73.09 -19.18
C LYS A 149 56.01 -74.24 -20.04
#